data_AF-A0A103IC91-F1
#
_entry.id   AF-A0A103IC91-F1
#
_cell.length_a   1.000
_cell.length_b   1.000
_cell.length_c   1.000
_cell.angle_alpha   90.00
_cell.angle_beta   90.00
_cell.angle_gamma   90.00
#
_symmetry.space_group_name_H-M   'P 1'
#
loop_
_entity.id
_entity.type
_entity.pdbx_description
1 polymer ?
#
loop_
_entity_poly.entity_id
_entity_poly.type
_entity_poly.pdbx_seq_one_letter_code
_entity_poly.pdbx_strand_id
1 'polypeptide(L)' 'MASQVAFVEKSSLFIPTADQYVKAAIRQIGYESRCTPYWAHSVQWFFALLAPDSLLDAWRLSIGIKRRGHIA' A
#
# COMPACT_ATOMS: atom_id res chain seq x y z
N MET A 1 15.35 -13.52 -5.88
CA MET A 1 14.10 -12.74 -5.88
C MET A 1 13.27 -12.95 -4.60
N ALA A 2 13.07 -14.18 -4.10
CA ALA A 2 12.32 -14.42 -2.84
C ALA A 2 12.98 -13.85 -1.55
N SER A 3 14.31 -13.76 -1.49
CA SER A 3 15.01 -13.24 -0.29
C SER A 3 14.86 -11.71 -0.11
N GLN A 4 14.69 -10.94 -1.19
CA GLN A 4 14.52 -9.48 -1.08
C GLN A 4 13.11 -9.06 -0.65
N VAL A 5 12.08 -9.86 -0.98
CA VAL A 5 10.73 -9.67 -0.41
C VAL A 5 10.62 -10.18 1.02
N ALA A 6 11.48 -11.12 1.42
CA ALA A 6 11.60 -11.60 2.81
C ALA A 6 12.35 -10.62 3.72
N PHE A 7 13.15 -9.70 3.16
CA PHE A 7 13.62 -8.51 3.86
C PHE A 7 12.51 -7.45 3.86
N VAL A 8 11.33 -7.82 4.37
CA VAL A 8 10.33 -6.82 4.73
C VAL A 8 10.97 -6.00 5.84
N GLU A 9 11.19 -4.72 5.54
CA GLU A 9 11.71 -3.75 6.50
C GLU A 9 10.94 -3.85 7.82
N LYS A 10 11.65 -3.58 8.92
CA LYS A 10 11.12 -3.53 10.28
C LYS A 10 9.70 -2.95 10.29
N SER A 11 8.78 -3.66 10.94
CA SER A 11 7.41 -3.17 11.16
C SER A 11 7.46 -1.72 11.62
N SER A 12 6.75 -0.85 10.91
CA SER A 12 6.71 0.59 11.16
C SER A 12 5.27 1.06 11.19
N LEU A 13 5.04 2.32 11.58
CA LEU A 13 3.71 2.91 11.71
C LEU A 13 2.87 2.76 10.44
N PHE A 14 3.49 2.78 9.25
CA PHE A 14 2.81 2.63 7.96
C PHE A 14 3.09 1.30 7.24
N ILE A 15 3.93 0.44 7.85
CA ILE A 15 4.37 -0.84 7.28
C ILE A 15 4.01 -1.92 8.30
N PRO A 16 2.81 -2.49 8.23
CA PRO A 16 2.40 -3.56 9.14
C PRO A 16 3.19 -4.83 8.86
N THR A 17 3.34 -5.68 9.88
CA THR A 17 3.77 -7.06 9.65
C THR A 17 2.74 -7.82 8.82
N ALA A 18 3.17 -8.88 8.12
CA ALA A 18 2.30 -9.70 7.30
C ALA A 18 1.08 -10.24 8.09
N ASP A 19 1.29 -10.74 9.31
CA ASP A 19 0.23 -11.27 10.18
C ASP A 19 -0.79 -10.18 10.57
N GLN A 20 -0.33 -8.99 10.96
CA GLN A 20 -1.21 -7.88 11.31
C GLN A 20 -2.04 -7.40 10.11
N TYR A 21 -1.42 -7.32 8.94
CA TYR A 21 -2.12 -6.93 7.72
C TYR A 21 -3.21 -7.93 7.35
N VAL A 22 -2.91 -9.23 7.39
CA VAL A 22 -3.88 -10.30 7.08
C VAL A 22 -5.05 -10.28 8.06
N LYS A 23 -4.79 -10.16 9.38
CA LYS A 23 -5.85 -10.08 10.40
C LYS A 23 -6.77 -8.89 10.17
N ALA A 24 -6.22 -7.76 9.77
CA ALA A 24 -7.00 -6.57 9.49
C ALA A 24 -7.76 -6.68 8.14
N ALA A 25 -7.16 -7.32 7.13
CA ALA A 25 -7.76 -7.55 5.82
C ALA A 25 -8.99 -8.45 5.88
N ILE A 26 -8.90 -9.56 6.62
CA ILE A 26 -10.03 -10.49 6.79
C ILE A 26 -11.25 -9.79 7.40
N ARG A 27 -11.04 -8.83 8.31
CA ARG A 27 -12.13 -8.06 8.94
C ARG A 27 -12.83 -7.09 7.98
N GLN A 28 -12.21 -6.71 6.87
CA GLN A 28 -12.76 -5.78 5.88
C GLN A 28 -13.43 -6.46 4.68
N ILE A 29 -13.29 -7.78 4.53
CA ILE A 29 -13.92 -8.51 3.42
C ILE A 29 -15.44 -8.33 3.49
N GLY A 30 -16.03 -7.80 2.41
CA GLY A 30 -17.47 -7.63 2.26
C GLY A 30 -18.04 -6.30 2.77
N TYR A 31 -17.23 -5.41 3.34
CA TYR A 31 -17.70 -4.11 3.83
C TYR A 31 -17.53 -2.98 2.82
N GLU A 32 -16.36 -2.86 2.19
CA GLU A 32 -16.02 -1.73 1.32
C GLU A 32 -15.43 -2.21 -0.01
N SER A 33 -15.62 -1.43 -1.08
CA SER A 33 -15.01 -1.73 -2.40
C SER A 33 -13.50 -1.53 -2.39
N ARG A 34 -13.00 -0.67 -1.49
CA ARG A 34 -11.57 -0.42 -1.28
C ARG A 34 -11.08 -1.07 0.00
N CYS A 35 -10.16 -2.00 -0.16
CA CYS A 35 -9.47 -2.63 0.96
C CYS A 35 -8.34 -1.71 1.45
N THR A 36 -8.58 -0.98 2.54
CA THR A 36 -7.54 -0.29 3.33
C THR A 36 -7.59 -0.83 4.76
N PRO A 37 -7.11 -2.05 4.97
CA PRO A 37 -7.41 -2.80 6.18
C PRO A 37 -6.65 -2.30 7.40
N TYR A 38 -5.58 -1.54 7.18
CA TYR A 38 -4.77 -0.99 8.25
C TYR A 38 -5.08 0.49 8.47
N TRP A 39 -5.38 0.88 9.72
CA TRP A 39 -5.84 2.23 10.07
C TRP A 39 -4.86 3.33 9.66
N ALA A 40 -3.55 3.06 9.71
CA ALA A 40 -2.54 4.04 9.29
C ALA A 40 -2.57 4.30 7.77
N HIS A 41 -3.02 3.31 6.99
CA HIS A 41 -3.28 3.50 5.55
C HIS A 41 -4.52 4.35 5.32
N SER A 42 -5.50 4.35 6.24
CA SER A 42 -6.65 5.26 6.18
C SER A 42 -6.21 6.71 6.35
N VAL A 43 -5.23 6.98 7.21
CA VAL A 43 -4.62 8.32 7.35
C VAL A 43 -3.90 8.73 6.07
N GLN A 44 -3.08 7.84 5.49
CA GLN A 44 -2.45 8.09 4.19
C GLN A 44 -3.48 8.34 3.09
N TRP A 45 -4.58 7.60 3.13
CA TRP A 45 -5.66 7.75 2.17
C TRP A 45 -6.39 9.08 2.33
N PHE A 46 -6.60 9.55 3.55
CA PHE A 46 -7.18 10.86 3.80
C PHE A 46 -6.35 11.98 3.14
N PHE A 47 -5.02 11.94 3.28
CA PHE A 47 -4.16 12.89 2.58
C PHE A 47 -4.19 12.71 1.06
N ALA A 48 -4.30 11.47 0.58
CA ALA A 48 -4.44 11.22 -0.86
C ALA A 48 -5.73 11.85 -1.42
N LEU A 49 -6.85 11.78 -0.70
CA LEU A 49 -8.12 12.39 -1.11
C LEU A 49 -8.08 13.93 -1.23
N LEU A 50 -7.09 14.60 -0.63
CA LEU A 50 -6.89 16.04 -0.80
C LEU A 50 -6.31 16.38 -2.19
N ALA A 51 -5.69 15.42 -2.86
CA ALA A 51 -5.15 15.57 -4.20
C ALA A 51 -6.18 15.11 -5.26
N PRO A 52 -6.18 15.72 -6.47
CA PRO A 52 -6.98 15.23 -7.59
C PRO A 52 -6.59 13.80 -7.98
N ASP A 53 -7.56 12.96 -8.35
CA ASP A 53 -7.31 11.57 -8.74
C ASP A 53 -6.31 11.45 -9.91
N SER A 54 -6.38 12.37 -10.88
CA SER A 54 -5.45 12.41 -12.02
C SER A 54 -3.98 12.57 -11.59
N LEU A 55 -3.73 13.33 -10.52
CA LEU A 55 -2.38 13.52 -9.97
C LEU A 55 -1.91 12.24 -9.27
N LEU A 56 -2.78 11.62 -8.47
CA LEU A 56 -2.48 10.36 -7.78
C LEU A 56 -2.17 9.25 -8.78
N ASP A 57 -2.96 9.15 -9.85
CA ASP A 57 -2.82 8.12 -10.86
C ASP A 57 -1.56 8.32 -11.71
N ALA A 58 -1.26 9.56 -12.10
CA ALA A 58 -0.01 9.88 -12.77
C ALA A 58 1.22 9.54 -11.89
N TRP A 59 1.14 9.83 -10.59
CA TRP A 59 2.20 9.51 -9.64
C TRP A 59 2.37 8.00 -9.47
N ARG A 60 1.28 7.24 -9.30
CA ARG A 60 1.31 5.76 -9.23
C ARG A 60 1.91 5.15 -10.49
N LEU A 61 1.51 5.65 -11.66
CA LEU A 61 2.04 5.19 -12.95
C LEU A 61 3.54 5.47 -13.08
N SER A 62 3.99 6.68 -12.69
CA SER A 62 5.41 7.05 -12.70
C SER A 62 6.26 6.11 -11.84
N ILE A 63 5.78 5.76 -10.64
CA ILE A 63 6.45 4.77 -9.77
C ILE A 63 6.52 3.40 -10.45
N GLY A 64 5.42 2.94 -11.06
CA GLY A 64 5.37 1.66 -11.77
C GLY A 64 6.38 1.59 -12.92
N ILE A 65 6.43 2.64 -13.74
CA ILE A 65 7.38 2.76 -14.86
C ILE A 65 8.82 2.77 -14.35
N LYS A 66 9.11 3.56 -13.32
CA LYS A 66 10.44 3.63 -12.71
C LYS A 66 10.88 2.26 -12.19
N ARG A 67 10.02 1.55 -11.46
CA ARG A 67 10.32 0.21 -10.94
C ARG A 67 10.54 -0.80 -12.06
N ARG A 68 9.77 -0.75 -13.15
CA ARG A 68 9.99 -1.59 -14.33
C ARG A 68 11.38 -1.37 -14.94
N GLY A 69 11.84 -0.13 -15.00
CA GLY A 69 13.19 0.21 -15.52
C GLY A 69 14.34 -0.32 -14.66
N HIS A 70 14.12 -0.59 -13.37
CA HIS A 70 15.14 -1.14 -12.46
C HIS A 70 15.24 -2.67 -12.48
N ILE A 71 14.32 -3.37 -13.17
CA ILE A 71 14.27 -4.84 -13.25
C ILE A 71 14.78 -5.34 -14.62
N ALA A 72 15.16 -4.43 -15.54
CA ALA A 72 15.73 -4.72 -16.85
C ALA A 72 17.26 -4.73 -16.80
#